data_AF-A0A7J4JEN1-F1
#
_entry.id   AF-A0A7J4JEN1-F1
#
_cell.length_a   1.000
_cell.length_b   1.000
_cell.length_c   1.000
_cell.angle_alpha   90.00
_cell.angle_beta   90.00
_cell.angle_gamma   90.00
#
_symmetry.space_group_name_H-M   'P 1'
#
loop_
_entity.id
_entity.type
_entity.pdbx_description
1 polymer ?
#
loop_
_entity_poly.entity_id
_entity_poly.type
_entity_poly.pdbx_seq_one_letter_code
_entity_poly.pdbx_strand_id
1 'polypeptide(L)' 'MGKKKGECPKSGTIYPALKNLKEHGLIQGKRDGKEIVYSLTADGKRAYENAFNFFVKAYGEIVQGHEAARKKN' A
#
# COMPACT_ATOMS: atom_id res chain seq x y z
N MET A 1 21.89 -4.58 17.11
CA MET A 1 20.84 -3.57 17.35
C MET A 1 19.94 -3.50 16.13
N GLY A 2 18.70 -4.01 16.24
CA GLY A 2 17.81 -4.25 15.10
C GLY A 2 17.11 -2.97 14.64
N LYS A 3 17.21 -2.67 13.34
CA LYS A 3 16.50 -1.53 12.72
C LYS A 3 15.00 -1.71 12.93
N LYS A 4 14.30 -0.64 13.30
CA LYS A 4 12.88 -0.66 13.65
C LYS A 4 12.07 -1.24 12.47
N LYS A 5 11.34 -2.33 12.70
CA LYS A 5 10.35 -2.85 11.74
C LYS A 5 9.29 -1.77 11.53
N GLY A 6 9.25 -1.17 10.34
CA GLY A 6 8.26 -0.12 10.01
C GLY A 6 8.81 1.15 9.34
N GLU A 7 10.11 1.24 9.04
CA GLU A 7 10.65 2.36 8.25
C GLU A 7 10.13 2.33 6.80
N CYS A 8 9.99 3.51 6.20
CA CYS A 8 9.47 3.72 4.85
C CYS A 8 10.03 2.69 3.85
N PRO A 9 9.18 2.13 2.98
CA PRO A 9 9.61 1.11 2.04
C PRO A 9 10.76 1.65 1.19
N LYS A 10 11.88 0.91 1.16
CA LYS A 10 13.03 1.28 0.36
C LYS A 10 12.71 1.09 -1.12
N SER A 11 13.43 1.76 -2.00
CA SER A 11 13.34 1.55 -3.44
C SER A 11 13.43 0.06 -3.82
N GLY A 12 14.32 -0.69 -3.16
CA GLY A 12 14.48 -2.14 -3.32
C GLY A 12 13.27 -2.99 -2.91
N THR A 13 12.27 -2.41 -2.24
CA THR A 13 11.00 -3.06 -1.88
C THR A 13 9.83 -2.53 -2.70
N ILE A 14 9.86 -1.25 -3.09
CA ILE A 14 8.79 -0.62 -3.91
C ILE A 14 8.81 -1.16 -5.34
N TYR A 15 9.97 -1.21 -6.01
CA TYR A 15 10.02 -1.64 -7.41
C TYR A 15 9.59 -3.10 -7.62
N PRO A 16 9.99 -4.07 -6.78
CA PRO A 16 9.45 -5.43 -6.86
C PRO A 16 7.94 -5.48 -6.68
N ALA A 17 7.39 -4.70 -5.74
CA ALA A 17 5.94 -4.62 -5.53
C ALA A 17 5.22 -4.04 -6.75
N LEU A 18 5.72 -2.95 -7.33
CA LEU A 18 5.16 -2.36 -8.55
C LEU A 18 5.23 -3.33 -9.74
N LYS A 19 6.33 -4.07 -9.88
CA LYS A 19 6.46 -5.11 -10.91
C LYS A 19 5.38 -6.19 -10.73
N ASN A 20 5.22 -6.70 -9.52
CA ASN A 20 4.24 -7.74 -9.22
C ASN A 20 2.79 -7.26 -9.45
N LEU A 21 2.44 -6.05 -8.99
CA LEU A 21 1.12 -5.45 -9.22
C LEU A 21 0.83 -5.26 -10.72
N LYS A 22 1.84 -4.91 -11.52
CA LYS A 22 1.71 -4.77 -12.97
C LYS A 22 1.53 -6.12 -13.65
N GLU A 23 2.28 -7.15 -13.26
CA GLU A 23 2.16 -8.51 -13.78
C GLU A 23 0.77 -9.11 -13.53
N HIS A 24 0.14 -8.74 -12.40
CA HIS A 24 -1.24 -9.14 -12.08
C HIS A 24 -2.31 -8.22 -12.68
N GLY A 25 -1.93 -7.22 -13.48
CA GLY A 25 -2.88 -6.31 -14.13
C GLY A 25 -3.61 -5.36 -13.18
N LEU A 26 -3.15 -5.18 -11.95
CA LEU A 26 -3.78 -4.32 -10.94
C LEU A 26 -3.37 -2.85 -11.10
N ILE A 27 -2.21 -2.59 -11.70
CA ILE A 27 -1.74 -1.25 -12.02
C ILE A 27 -1.31 -1.15 -13.48
N GLN A 28 -1.47 0.04 -14.05
CA GLN A 28 -0.91 0.42 -15.34
C GLN A 28 0.09 1.57 -15.13
N GLY A 29 1.14 1.59 -15.95
CA GLY A 29 2.15 2.64 -15.94
C GLY A 29 2.12 3.44 -17.25
N LYS A 30 2.05 4.76 -17.16
CA LYS A 30 2.20 5.67 -18.30
C LYS A 30 3.52 6.42 -18.14
N ARG A 31 4.33 6.44 -19.20
CA ARG A 31 5.55 7.25 -19.24
C ARG A 31 5.16 8.72 -19.38
N ASP A 32 5.66 9.54 -18.48
CA ASP A 32 5.49 10.99 -18.50
C ASP A 32 6.90 11.62 -18.43
N GLY A 33 7.43 11.98 -19.60
CA GLY A 33 8.82 12.41 -19.76
C GLY A 33 9.84 11.37 -19.27
N LYS A 34 10.53 11.69 -18.17
CA LYS A 34 11.55 10.84 -17.52
C LYS A 34 10.97 9.91 -16.46
N GLU A 35 9.71 10.07 -16.09
CA GLU A 35 9.06 9.34 -15.01
C GLU A 35 8.03 8.33 -15.54
N ILE A 36 7.70 7.34 -14.70
CA ILE A 36 6.60 6.41 -14.95
C ILE A 36 5.54 6.67 -13.87
N VAL A 37 4.38 7.17 -14.29
CA VAL A 37 3.25 7.40 -13.40
C VAL A 37 2.37 6.16 -13.41
N TYR A 38 2.18 5.57 -12.23
CA TYR A 38 1.35 4.38 -12.06
C TYR A 38 -0.07 4.77 -11.62
N SER A 39 -1.07 4.05 -12.12
CA SER A 39 -2.46 4.19 -11.71
C SER A 39 -3.14 2.83 -11.58
N LEU A 40 -4.17 2.73 -10.73
CA LEU A 40 -4.97 1.52 -10.59
C LEU A 40 -5.80 1.27 -11.86
N THR A 41 -5.85 0.02 -12.29
CA THR A 41 -6.83 -0.45 -13.28
C THR A 41 -8.21 -0.61 -12.61
N ALA A 42 -9.24 -0.94 -13.39
CA ALA A 42 -10.55 -1.27 -12.82
C ALA A 42 -10.47 -2.47 -11.85
N ASP A 43 -9.75 -3.52 -12.23
CA ASP A 43 -9.51 -4.68 -11.37
C ASP A 43 -8.65 -4.31 -10.16
N GLY A 44 -7.67 -3.43 -10.32
CA GLY A 44 -6.87 -2.88 -9.24
C GLY A 44 -7.71 -2.16 -8.17
N LYS A 45 -8.70 -1.36 -8.58
CA LYS A 45 -9.62 -0.69 -7.66
C LYS A 45 -10.45 -1.70 -6.86
N ARG A 46 -11.01 -2.71 -7.53
CA ARG A 46 -11.77 -3.77 -6.86
C ARG A 46 -10.91 -4.57 -5.87
N ALA A 47 -9.67 -4.90 -6.27
CA ALA A 47 -8.72 -5.59 -5.39
C ALA A 47 -8.35 -4.73 -4.17
N TYR A 48 -8.15 -3.43 -4.37
CA TYR A 48 -7.89 -2.48 -3.30
C TYR A 48 -9.05 -2.43 -2.29
N GLU A 49 -10.29 -2.31 -2.75
CA GLU A 49 -11.47 -2.29 -1.86
C GLU A 49 -11.58 -3.57 -1.03
N ASN A 50 -11.37 -4.74 -1.68
CA ASN A 50 -11.37 -6.02 -0.98
C ASN A 50 -10.26 -6.12 0.07
N ALA A 51 -9.04 -5.71 -0.29
CA ALA A 51 -7.90 -5.72 0.62
C ALA A 51 -8.10 -4.74 1.79
N PHE A 52 -8.66 -3.57 1.53
CA PHE A 52 -8.99 -2.58 2.54
C PHE A 52 -10.05 -3.11 3.51
N ASN A 53 -11.14 -3.68 3.00
CA ASN A 53 -12.20 -4.27 3.81
C ASN A 53 -11.68 -5.43 4.68
N PHE A 54 -10.84 -6.29 4.10
CA PHE A 54 -10.16 -7.35 4.86
C PHE A 54 -9.28 -6.77 5.98
N PHE A 55 -8.47 -5.76 5.65
CA PHE A 55 -7.59 -5.13 6.62
C PHE A 55 -8.36 -4.50 7.78
N VAL A 56 -9.42 -3.74 7.50
CA VAL A 56 -10.28 -3.14 8.53
C VAL A 56 -10.94 -4.21 9.38
N LYS A 57 -11.43 -5.30 8.79
CA LYS A 57 -12.03 -6.40 9.55
C LYS A 57 -11.02 -7.09 10.47
N ALA A 58 -9.78 -7.26 10.01
CA ALA A 58 -8.74 -7.99 10.75
C ALA A 58 -8.03 -7.12 11.79
N TYR A 59 -7.87 -5.82 11.53
CA TYR A 59 -6.98 -4.94 12.30
C TYR A 59 -7.62 -3.60 12.69
N GLY A 60 -8.87 -3.32 12.31
CA GLY A 60 -9.52 -2.02 12.49
C GLY A 60 -9.58 -1.58 13.95
N GLU A 61 -9.86 -2.49 14.87
CA GLU A 61 -9.90 -2.20 16.32
C GLU A 61 -8.54 -1.75 16.87
N ILE A 62 -7.45 -2.38 16.40
CA ILE A 62 -6.08 -2.06 16.79
C ILE A 62 -5.70 -0.66 16.29
N VAL A 63 -6.06 -0.35 15.05
CA VAL A 63 -5.79 0.96 14.44
C VAL A 63 -6.56 2.07 15.15
N GLN A 64 -7.86 1.87 15.40
CA GLN A 64 -8.71 2.85 16.09
C GLN A 64 -8.28 3.07 17.54
N GLY A 65 -7.90 2.01 18.26
CA GLY A 65 -7.36 2.11 19.62
C GLY A 65 -6.05 2.90 19.68
N HIS A 66 -5.16 2.73 18.70
CA HIS A 66 -3.91 3.49 18.61
C HIS A 66 -4.14 4.98 18.32
N GLU A 67 -5.10 5.32 17.44
CA GLU A 67 -5.46 6.73 17.17
C GLU A 67 -6.08 7.42 18.39
N ALA A 68 -6.90 6.72 19.17
CA ALA A 68 -7.47 7.22 20.41
C ALA A 68 -6.40 7.46 21.49
N ALA A 69 -5.42 6.56 21.62
CA ALA A 69 -4.29 6.72 22.54
C ALA A 69 -3.40 7.91 22.17
N ARG A 70 -3.21 8.18 20.87
CA ARG A 70 -2.37 9.30 20.38
C ARG A 70 -3.03 10.67 20.53
N LYS A 71 -4.35 10.76 20.70
CA LYS A 71 -5.08 12.02 20.96
C LYS A 71 -5.11 12.41 22.44
N LYS A 72 -4.75 11.51 23.35
CA LYS A 72 -4.80 11.72 24.81
C LYS A 72 -3.45 12.16 25.41
N ASN A 73 -2.44 12.37 24.57
CA ASN A 73 -1.08 12.74 24.95
C ASN A 73 -0.59 13.96 24.18
#